data_AF-A0A7S0IYJ0-F1
#
_entry.id   AF-A0A7S0IYJ0-F1
#
_cell.length_a   1.000
_cell.length_b   1.000
_cell.length_c   1.000
_cell.angle_alpha   90.00
_cell.angle_beta   90.00
_cell.angle_gamma   90.00
#
_symmetry.space_group_name_H-M   'P 1'
#
loop_
_entity.id
_entity.type
_entity.pdbx_description
1 polymer ?
#
loop_
_entity_poly.entity_id
_entity_poly.type
_entity_poly.pdbx_seq_one_letter_code
_entity_poly.pdbx_strand_id
1 'polypeptide(L)'
;MSSSAGQWPMSLLRKRQKPAAELVRSTMEAALAIERAAAASSVASSATVTATAGAPSPSAHAPAVAAPADSKLSEVAGHLSHMKMILYGEPETAPNKEDALELAREVLKTELLHLLITHLPLFEFE
;
A
#
# COMPACT_ATOMS: atom_id res chain seq x y z
N MET A 1 13.41 -29.69 29.19
CA MET A 1 13.11 -28.25 29.08
C MET A 1 13.06 -27.94 27.59
N SER A 2 11.90 -28.09 26.95
CA SER A 2 11.74 -27.81 25.51
C SER A 2 11.13 -26.44 25.33
N SER A 3 11.88 -25.56 24.68
CA SER A 3 11.51 -24.18 24.38
C SER A 3 10.35 -24.14 23.38
N SER A 4 9.17 -23.73 23.86
CA SER A 4 8.04 -23.31 23.04
C SER A 4 8.31 -21.87 22.59
N ALA A 5 8.83 -21.72 21.37
CA ALA A 5 9.06 -20.42 20.76
C ALA A 5 8.07 -20.22 19.60
N GLY A 6 7.24 -19.19 19.69
CA GLY A 6 6.68 -18.52 18.52
C GLY A 6 5.30 -18.96 18.01
N GLN A 7 4.48 -19.65 18.81
CA GLN A 7 3.07 -19.85 18.43
C GLN A 7 2.29 -18.55 18.64
N TRP A 8 2.28 -17.70 17.61
CA TRP A 8 1.37 -16.57 17.53
C TRP A 8 -0.07 -17.11 17.56
N PRO A 9 -0.93 -16.68 18.49
CA PRO A 9 -2.31 -17.14 18.53
C PRO A 9 -3.09 -16.57 17.34
N MET A 10 -3.14 -17.35 16.25
CA MET A 10 -3.90 -17.11 15.02
C MET A 10 -5.42 -16.88 15.26
N SER A 11 -5.90 -17.17 16.47
CA SER A 11 -7.25 -16.86 16.96
C SER A 11 -7.55 -15.35 17.00
N LEU A 12 -6.54 -14.48 16.90
CA LEU A 12 -6.72 -13.02 16.86
C LEU A 12 -6.93 -12.47 15.45
N LEU A 13 -6.56 -13.20 14.39
CA LEU A 13 -6.78 -12.74 13.00
C LEU A 13 -8.25 -12.83 12.58
N ARG A 14 -8.99 -13.87 13.01
CA ARG A 14 -10.42 -14.00 12.71
C ARG A 14 -11.30 -12.93 13.37
N LYS A 15 -10.85 -12.32 14.48
CA LYS A 15 -11.60 -11.24 15.17
C LYS A 15 -11.36 -9.85 14.57
N ARG A 16 -10.48 -9.72 13.58
CA ARG A 16 -10.12 -8.45 12.93
C ARG A 16 -10.13 -8.52 11.41
N GLN A 17 -10.86 -9.48 10.83
CA GLN A 17 -11.06 -9.49 9.39
C GLN A 17 -11.91 -8.26 9.04
N LYS A 18 -11.25 -7.21 8.54
CA LYS A 18 -11.92 -6.04 7.97
C LYS A 18 -12.86 -6.56 6.87
N PRO A 19 -14.13 -6.12 6.81
CA PRO A 19 -15.03 -6.53 5.74
C PRO A 19 -14.38 -6.20 4.39
N ALA A 20 -14.67 -7.00 3.35
CA ALA A 20 -14.06 -6.83 2.03
C ALA A 20 -14.17 -5.39 1.51
N ALA A 21 -15.29 -4.71 1.84
CA ALA A 21 -15.50 -3.32 1.51
C ALA A 21 -14.52 -2.35 2.20
N GLU A 22 -14.20 -2.56 3.48
CA GLU A 22 -13.19 -1.75 4.17
C GLU A 22 -11.78 -2.02 3.64
N LEU A 23 -11.48 -3.26 3.26
CA LEU A 23 -10.19 -3.61 2.66
C LEU A 23 -9.99 -2.89 1.33
N VAL A 24 -10.99 -2.92 0.44
CA VAL A 24 -10.97 -2.19 -0.85
C VAL A 24 -10.85 -0.69 -0.62
N ARG A 25 -11.64 -0.12 0.30
CA ARG A 25 -11.58 1.31 0.63
C ARG A 25 -10.20 1.73 1.16
N SER A 26 -9.64 0.96 2.10
CA SER A 26 -8.32 1.23 2.67
C SER A 26 -7.22 1.13 1.63
N THR A 27 -7.33 0.19 0.68
CA THR A 27 -6.38 0.05 -0.44
C THR A 27 -6.46 1.24 -1.38
N MET A 28 -7.67 1.70 -1.70
CA MET A 28 -7.89 2.87 -2.55
C MET A 28 -7.36 4.16 -1.92
N GLU A 29 -7.59 4.35 -0.62
CA GLU A 29 -7.08 5.51 0.11
C GLU A 29 -5.54 5.54 0.14
N ALA A 30 -4.92 4.38 0.36
CA ALA A 30 -3.46 4.26 0.33
C ALA A 30 -2.89 4.48 -1.08
N ALA A 31 -3.55 3.97 -2.14
CA ALA A 31 -3.15 4.21 -3.53
C ALA A 31 -3.26 5.69 -3.92
N LEU A 32 -4.35 6.38 -3.54
CA LEU A 32 -4.51 7.81 -3.78
C LEU A 32 -3.49 8.65 -3.00
N ALA A 33 -3.07 8.19 -1.81
CA ALA A 33 -1.99 8.86 -1.07
C ALA A 33 -0.66 8.80 -1.81
N ILE A 34 -0.37 7.69 -2.51
CA ILE A 34 0.82 7.56 -3.38
C ILE A 34 0.73 8.54 -4.55
N GLU A 35 -0.42 8.64 -5.20
CA GLU A 35 -0.65 9.60 -6.29
C GLU A 35 -0.40 11.05 -5.85
N ARG A 36 -0.95 11.44 -4.69
CA ARG A 36 -0.75 12.78 -4.13
C ARG A 36 0.72 13.04 -3.77
N ALA A 37 1.42 12.05 -3.23
CA ALA A 37 2.84 12.18 -2.92
C ALA A 37 3.68 12.33 -4.20
N ALA A 38 3.37 11.58 -5.25
CA ALA A 38 4.02 11.68 -6.55
C ALA A 38 3.76 13.06 -7.21
N ALA A 39 2.52 13.55 -7.15
CA ALA A 39 2.17 14.87 -7.65
C ALA A 39 2.87 15.99 -6.88
N ALA A 40 2.95 15.91 -5.54
CA ALA A 40 3.67 16.89 -4.74
C ALA A 40 5.19 16.93 -5.04
N SER A 41 5.79 15.77 -5.33
CA SER A 41 7.21 15.65 -5.71
C SER A 41 7.52 16.28 -7.08
N SER A 42 6.59 16.22 -8.03
CA SER A 42 6.77 16.84 -9.35
C SER A 42 6.68 18.37 -9.29
N VAL A 43 5.81 18.92 -8.44
CA VAL A 43 5.65 20.38 -8.26
C VAL A 43 6.86 20.98 -7.55
N ALA A 44 7.45 20.28 -6.59
CA ALA A 44 8.67 20.70 -5.91
C ALA A 44 9.89 20.79 -6.86
N SER A 45 9.92 19.96 -7.91
CA SER A 45 11.02 19.94 -8.89
C SER A 45 10.97 21.08 -9.91
N SER A 46 9.85 21.82 -10.03
CA SER A 46 9.74 22.98 -10.94
C SER A 46 10.03 24.33 -10.28
N ALA A 47 10.27 24.37 -8.96
CA ALA A 47 10.45 25.60 -8.20
C ALA A 47 11.91 25.85 -7.78
N THR A 48 12.90 25.65 -8.65
CA THR A 48 14.26 26.22 -8.44
C THR A 48 14.99 26.42 -9.77
N VAL A 49 14.50 27.35 -10.60
CA VAL A 49 15.31 27.99 -11.64
C VAL A 49 15.12 29.49 -11.53
N THR A 50 15.73 30.08 -10.51
CA THR A 50 15.95 31.54 -10.44
C THR A 50 17.45 31.76 -10.42
N ALA A 51 17.99 32.07 -11.61
CA ALA A 51 19.35 32.52 -11.77
C ALA A 51 19.54 33.89 -11.09
N THR A 52 20.52 34.01 -10.18
CA THR A 52 21.51 35.11 -10.20
C THR A 52 22.65 34.85 -9.21
N ALA A 53 23.81 35.40 -9.54
CA ALA A 53 25.15 35.08 -9.05
C ALA A 53 25.40 35.21 -7.53
N GLY A 54 26.26 34.34 -7.00
CA GLY A 54 26.94 34.50 -5.71
C GLY A 54 26.93 33.26 -4.83
N ALA A 55 28.08 32.60 -4.71
CA ALA A 55 28.37 31.57 -3.71
C ALA A 55 28.05 32.09 -2.27
N PRO A 56 27.73 31.23 -1.26
CA PRO A 56 28.52 30.07 -0.90
C PRO A 56 27.73 28.78 -0.57
N SER A 57 28.46 27.67 -0.72
CA SER A 57 28.23 26.31 -0.23
C SER A 57 27.07 26.11 0.77
N PRO A 58 26.05 25.31 0.42
CA PRO A 58 25.26 24.59 1.40
C PRO A 58 25.83 23.18 1.52
N SER A 59 26.57 22.93 2.61
CA SER A 59 26.65 21.58 3.16
C SER A 59 25.27 21.26 3.74
N ALA A 60 24.33 20.92 2.86
CA ALA A 60 23.00 20.48 3.21
C ALA A 60 22.99 18.96 3.04
N HIS A 61 23.21 18.25 4.15
CA HIS A 61 22.64 16.93 4.31
C HIS A 61 21.14 17.08 4.07
N ALA A 62 20.70 16.71 2.86
CA ALA A 62 19.31 16.74 2.48
C ALA A 62 18.54 15.89 3.50
N PRO A 63 17.47 16.41 4.12
CA PRO A 63 16.62 15.56 4.93
C PRO A 63 15.99 14.52 3.99
N ALA A 64 16.16 13.26 4.35
CA ALA A 64 15.47 12.13 3.76
C ALA A 64 13.95 12.33 3.89
N VAL A 65 13.33 12.97 2.89
CA VAL A 65 11.87 13.10 2.77
C VAL A 65 11.39 12.22 1.61
N ALA A 66 11.74 10.93 1.67
CA ALA A 66 11.20 9.88 0.80
C ALA A 66 10.23 8.94 1.55
N ALA A 67 10.12 9.07 2.88
CA ALA A 67 9.43 8.10 3.73
C ALA A 67 7.89 7.91 3.55
N PRO A 68 7.07 8.89 3.13
CA PRO A 68 5.61 8.69 3.14
C PRO A 68 5.11 7.77 2.01
N ALA A 69 5.79 7.72 0.86
CA ALA A 69 5.36 6.90 -0.26
C ALA A 69 5.67 5.41 -0.05
N ASP A 70 6.88 5.09 0.44
CA ASP A 70 7.29 3.71 0.74
C ASP A 70 6.39 3.06 1.81
N SER A 71 6.05 3.81 2.86
CA SER A 71 5.15 3.32 3.90
C SER A 71 3.75 3.01 3.35
N LYS A 72 3.28 3.75 2.34
CA LYS A 72 1.96 3.54 1.73
C LYS A 72 1.98 2.41 0.73
N LEU A 73 3.08 2.22 0.00
CA LEU A 73 3.28 1.06 -0.88
C LEU A 73 3.28 -0.25 -0.06
N SER A 74 3.98 -0.29 1.06
CA SER A 74 3.97 -1.45 1.98
C SER A 74 2.56 -1.75 2.51
N GLU A 75 1.79 -0.69 2.84
CA GLU A 75 0.40 -0.84 3.26
C GLU A 75 -0.48 -1.44 2.14
N VAL A 76 -0.34 -0.97 0.90
CA VAL A 76 -1.05 -1.52 -0.25
C VAL A 76 -0.65 -2.98 -0.50
N ALA A 77 0.64 -3.32 -0.44
CA ALA A 77 1.12 -4.70 -0.59
C ALA A 77 0.50 -5.63 0.46
N GLY A 78 0.45 -5.19 1.73
CA GLY A 78 -0.22 -5.93 2.80
C GLY A 78 -1.71 -6.14 2.53
N HIS A 79 -2.41 -5.13 2.01
CA HIS A 79 -3.81 -5.26 1.62
C HIS A 79 -4.01 -6.21 0.43
N LEU A 80 -3.17 -6.14 -0.60
CA LEU A 80 -3.22 -7.03 -1.76
C LEU A 80 -2.97 -8.49 -1.36
N SER A 81 -2.02 -8.72 -0.45
CA SER A 81 -1.80 -10.05 0.12
C SER A 81 -3.03 -10.56 0.86
N HIS A 82 -3.74 -9.70 1.61
CA HIS A 82 -4.99 -10.09 2.26
C HIS A 82 -6.12 -10.37 1.24
N MET A 83 -6.25 -9.56 0.18
CA MET A 83 -7.20 -9.81 -0.91
C MET A 83 -6.92 -11.15 -1.61
N LYS A 84 -5.64 -11.50 -1.82
CA LYS A 84 -5.21 -12.80 -2.35
C LYS A 84 -5.71 -13.95 -1.46
N MET A 85 -5.57 -13.83 -0.14
CA MET A 85 -6.06 -14.85 0.79
C MET A 85 -7.58 -15.03 0.73
N ILE A 86 -8.35 -13.96 0.51
CA ILE A 86 -9.81 -14.04 0.34
C ILE A 86 -10.16 -14.80 -0.95
N LEU A 87 -9.46 -14.51 -2.05
CA LEU A 87 -9.77 -15.08 -3.36
C LEU A 87 -9.34 -16.55 -3.50
N TYR A 88 -8.17 -16.89 -2.98
CA TYR A 88 -7.56 -18.21 -3.19
C TYR A 88 -7.64 -19.12 -1.96
N GLY A 89 -7.98 -18.57 -0.79
CA GLY A 89 -8.01 -19.30 0.46
C GLY A 89 -6.61 -19.53 1.04
N GLU A 90 -6.57 -20.15 2.21
CA GLU A 90 -5.34 -20.68 2.78
C GLU A 90 -4.99 -22.02 2.12
N PRO A 91 -3.72 -22.45 2.11
CA PRO A 91 -3.32 -23.74 1.54
C PRO A 91 -4.10 -24.93 2.14
N GLU A 92 -4.67 -24.77 3.34
CA GLU A 92 -5.44 -25.80 4.03
C GLU A 92 -6.95 -25.51 4.12
N THR A 93 -7.43 -24.35 3.62
CA THR A 93 -8.84 -23.94 3.72
C THR A 93 -9.35 -23.41 2.40
N ALA A 94 -10.44 -24.00 1.89
CA ALA A 94 -11.09 -23.53 0.67
C ALA A 94 -11.56 -22.06 0.80
N PRO A 95 -11.45 -21.25 -0.26
CA PRO A 95 -11.87 -19.85 -0.22
C PRO A 95 -13.37 -19.72 0.02
N ASN A 96 -13.75 -18.74 0.84
CA ASN A 96 -15.15 -18.39 1.03
C ASN A 96 -15.67 -17.66 -0.21
N LYS A 97 -16.60 -18.30 -0.92
CA LYS A 97 -17.17 -17.77 -2.17
C LYS A 97 -17.96 -16.47 -1.95
N GLU A 98 -18.57 -16.30 -0.78
CA GLU A 98 -19.35 -15.09 -0.46
C GLU A 98 -18.43 -13.89 -0.28
N ASP A 99 -17.34 -14.05 0.48
CA ASP A 99 -16.34 -13.00 0.69
C ASP A 99 -15.63 -12.62 -0.61
N ALA A 100 -15.31 -13.61 -1.45
CA ALA A 100 -14.72 -13.38 -2.77
C ALA A 100 -15.68 -12.62 -3.71
N LEU A 101 -16.98 -12.93 -3.67
CA LEU A 101 -18.00 -12.22 -4.44
C LEU A 101 -18.19 -10.78 -3.95
N GLU A 102 -18.21 -10.55 -2.64
CA GLU A 102 -18.29 -9.21 -2.08
C GLU A 102 -17.06 -8.38 -2.46
N LEU A 103 -15.87 -8.97 -2.36
CA LEU A 103 -14.62 -8.34 -2.78
C LEU A 103 -14.66 -7.97 -4.26
N ALA A 104 -15.06 -8.90 -5.14
CA ALA A 104 -15.16 -8.65 -6.58
C ALA A 104 -16.15 -7.52 -6.89
N ARG A 105 -17.31 -7.50 -6.23
CA ARG A 105 -18.31 -6.43 -6.40
C ARG A 105 -17.72 -5.08 -6.01
N GLU A 106 -16.99 -4.99 -4.92
CA GLU A 106 -16.47 -3.71 -4.45
C GLU A 106 -15.27 -3.23 -5.27
N VAL A 107 -14.42 -4.15 -5.72
CA VAL A 107 -13.37 -3.83 -6.70
C VAL A 107 -13.97 -3.30 -8.00
N LEU A 108 -15.09 -3.87 -8.48
CA LEU A 108 -15.77 -3.41 -9.70
C LEU A 108 -16.47 -2.05 -9.54
N LYS A 109 -16.95 -1.71 -8.34
CA LYS A 109 -17.56 -0.41 -8.06
C LYS A 109 -16.53 0.72 -7.93
N THR A 110 -15.28 0.37 -7.68
CA THR A 110 -14.21 1.34 -7.43
C THR A 110 -13.24 1.39 -8.61
N GLU A 111 -12.46 2.46 -8.70
CA GLU A 111 -11.37 2.57 -9.68
C GLU A 111 -10.08 1.93 -9.18
N LEU A 112 -10.17 1.02 -8.19
CA LEU A 112 -9.00 0.45 -7.52
C LEU A 112 -8.07 -0.26 -8.52
N LEU A 113 -8.61 -1.05 -9.45
CA LEU A 113 -7.79 -1.72 -10.47
C LEU A 113 -7.05 -0.73 -11.35
N HIS A 114 -7.69 0.38 -11.73
CA HIS A 114 -7.07 1.42 -12.54
C HIS A 114 -5.91 2.08 -11.78
N LEU A 115 -6.13 2.45 -10.52
CA LEU A 115 -5.09 3.01 -9.63
C LEU A 115 -3.91 2.06 -9.46
N LEU A 116 -4.16 0.78 -9.21
CA LEU A 116 -3.10 -0.23 -9.06
C LEU A 116 -2.27 -0.39 -10.34
N ILE A 117 -2.91 -0.38 -11.52
CA ILE A 117 -2.21 -0.46 -12.80
C ILE A 117 -1.37 0.80 -13.04
N THR A 118 -1.91 2.00 -12.76
CA THR A 118 -1.19 3.27 -12.93
C THR A 118 0.05 3.34 -12.06
N HIS A 119 -0.02 2.81 -10.84
CA HIS A 119 1.10 2.79 -9.90
C HIS A 119 1.92 1.50 -9.93
N LEU A 120 1.67 0.58 -10.88
CA LEU A 120 2.38 -0.69 -11.00
C LEU A 120 3.92 -0.54 -10.99
N PRO A 121 4.53 0.45 -11.67
CA PRO A 121 5.99 0.64 -11.66
C PRO A 121 6.59 0.97 -10.29
N LEU A 122 5.77 1.37 -9.32
CA LEU A 122 6.21 1.71 -7.97
C LEU A 122 6.22 0.51 -7.03
N PHE A 123 5.61 -0.62 -7.41
CA PHE A 123 5.61 -1.82 -6.60
C PHE A 123 6.93 -2.60 -6.76
N GLU A 124 7.47 -3.04 -5.63
CA GLU A 124 8.57 -4.01 -5.62
C GLU A 124 8.06 -5.40 -6.02
N PHE A 125 8.93 -6.19 -6.66
CA PHE A 125 8.62 -7.56 -7.04
C PHE A 125 8.69 -8.45 -5.79
N GLU A 126 7.57 -9.12 -5.47
CA GLU A 126 7.45 -10.11 -4.37
C GLU A 126 7.80 -11.53 -4.84
#